data_AF-A0A7V6ISM2-F1
#
_entry.id   AF-A0A7V6ISM2-F1
#
_cell.length_a   1.000
_cell.length_b   1.000
_cell.length_c   1.000
_cell.angle_alpha   90.00
_cell.angle_beta   90.00
_cell.angle_gamma   90.00
#
_symmetry.space_group_name_H-M   'P 1'
#
loop_
_entity.id
_entity.type
_entity.pdbx_description
1 polymer ?
#
loop_
_entity_poly.entity_id
_entity_poly.type
_entity_poly.pdbx_seq_one_letter_code
_entity_poly.pdbx_strand_id
1 'polypeptide(L)'
;MKKAFILLSFIFILFGCTNNTFPKIKRNFIKEGYTYSNEIGKYLEFDEELVFTPHVFILKEGIINNVAIVLEFHNKKEIEETIEKSETLKGIIKDLKKSEYVNGNCVLLPLIPLSVTIDDMVKVFNK
;
A
#
# COMPACT_ATOMS: atom_id res chain seq x y z
N MET A 1 37.60 -33.54 -15.60
CA MET A 1 36.98 -32.34 -16.22
C MET A 1 35.71 -32.03 -15.46
N LYS A 2 35.60 -30.79 -14.96
CA LYS A 2 34.65 -30.33 -13.93
C LYS A 2 33.24 -30.20 -14.52
N LYS A 3 32.22 -30.82 -13.90
CA LYS A 3 30.81 -30.50 -14.19
C LYS A 3 30.42 -29.30 -13.30
N ALA A 4 30.28 -28.13 -13.91
CA ALA A 4 29.83 -26.94 -13.21
C ALA A 4 28.32 -27.04 -12.95
N PHE A 5 27.93 -27.07 -11.68
CA PHE A 5 26.56 -26.79 -11.26
C PHE A 5 26.31 -25.30 -11.47
N ILE A 6 25.46 -24.94 -12.44
CA ILE A 6 24.96 -23.57 -12.58
C ILE A 6 23.91 -23.38 -11.48
N LEU A 7 24.37 -22.87 -10.33
CA LEU A 7 23.49 -22.36 -9.28
C LEU A 7 22.83 -21.10 -9.85
N LEU A 8 21.56 -21.20 -10.27
CA LEU A 8 20.74 -20.06 -10.66
C LEU A 8 20.49 -19.23 -9.39
N SER A 9 21.40 -18.31 -9.13
CA SER A 9 21.26 -17.27 -8.12
C SER A 9 20.02 -16.46 -8.47
N PHE A 10 18.91 -16.74 -7.78
CA PHE A 10 17.83 -15.78 -7.63
C PHE A 10 18.46 -14.55 -6.98
N ILE A 11 18.74 -13.53 -7.80
CA ILE A 11 19.02 -12.19 -7.32
C ILE A 11 17.72 -11.74 -6.65
N PHE A 12 17.58 -12.04 -5.36
CA PHE A 12 16.72 -11.29 -4.48
C PHE A 12 17.22 -9.86 -4.58
N ILE A 13 16.56 -9.04 -5.39
CA ILE A 13 16.71 -7.60 -5.32
C ILE A 13 16.08 -7.22 -3.99
N LEU A 14 16.87 -7.34 -2.93
CA LEU A 14 16.69 -6.63 -1.68
C LEU A 14 16.79 -5.15 -2.04
N PHE A 15 15.68 -4.58 -2.54
CA PHE A 15 15.42 -3.14 -2.41
C PHE A 15 15.26 -2.87 -0.92
N GLY A 16 16.41 -2.87 -0.24
CA GLY A 16 16.53 -2.52 1.16
C GLY A 16 15.99 -1.11 1.36
N CYS A 17 15.11 -1.00 2.34
CA CYS A 17 14.95 0.15 3.23
C CYS A 17 15.11 1.52 2.57
N THR A 18 14.17 1.93 1.72
CA THR A 18 14.05 3.35 1.39
C THR A 18 12.91 3.94 2.20
N ASN A 19 13.24 4.77 3.20
CA ASN A 19 12.31 5.66 3.91
C ASN A 19 11.63 6.71 2.98
N ASN A 20 11.64 6.48 1.67
CA ASN A 20 11.24 7.42 0.63
C ASN A 20 10.00 6.96 -0.16
N THR A 21 9.49 5.75 0.09
CA THR A 21 8.31 5.24 -0.63
C THR A 21 7.07 6.07 -0.31
N PHE A 22 6.70 6.18 0.97
CA PHE A 22 5.53 6.95 1.37
C PHE A 22 5.65 8.44 0.98
N PRO A 23 6.77 9.15 1.21
CA PRO A 23 6.94 10.50 0.71
C PRO A 23 6.70 10.66 -0.81
N LYS A 24 7.07 9.66 -1.63
CA LYS A 24 6.76 9.64 -3.07
C LYS A 24 5.25 9.47 -3.32
N ILE A 25 4.65 8.46 -2.70
CA ILE A 25 3.20 8.17 -2.82
C ILE A 25 2.38 9.40 -2.41
N LYS A 26 2.71 10.03 -1.28
CA LYS A 26 2.07 11.27 -0.82
C LYS A 26 2.13 12.38 -1.85
N ARG A 27 3.29 12.59 -2.48
CA ARG A 27 3.43 13.59 -3.57
C ARG A 27 2.57 13.24 -4.77
N ASN A 28 2.47 11.96 -5.15
CA ASN A 28 1.63 11.55 -6.27
C ASN A 28 0.16 11.88 -6.02
N PHE A 29 -0.39 11.49 -4.86
CA PHE A 29 -1.78 11.81 -4.52
C PHE A 29 -2.02 13.33 -4.48
N ILE A 30 -1.13 14.11 -3.88
CA ILE A 30 -1.27 15.57 -3.83
C ILE A 30 -1.26 16.19 -5.24
N LYS A 31 -0.40 15.71 -6.15
CA LYS A 31 -0.36 16.21 -7.55
C LYS A 31 -1.66 15.97 -8.30
N GLU A 32 -2.41 14.93 -7.93
CA GLU A 32 -3.70 14.56 -8.53
C GLU A 32 -4.88 15.22 -7.81
N GLY A 33 -4.62 16.19 -6.91
CA GLY A 33 -5.66 16.98 -6.25
C GLY A 33 -6.17 16.42 -4.92
N TYR A 34 -5.61 15.31 -4.44
CA TYR A 34 -5.99 14.78 -3.13
C TYR A 34 -5.44 15.65 -2.00
N THR A 35 -6.23 15.81 -0.95
CA THR A 35 -5.80 16.38 0.33
C THR A 35 -5.39 15.27 1.27
N TYR A 36 -4.25 15.43 1.94
CA TYR A 36 -3.77 14.50 2.95
C TYR A 36 -4.43 14.78 4.30
N SER A 37 -5.00 13.75 4.94
CA SER A 37 -5.60 13.84 6.27
C SER A 37 -4.95 12.88 7.25
N ASN A 38 -4.31 13.44 8.28
CA ASN A 38 -3.78 12.67 9.41
C ASN A 38 -4.87 12.31 10.45
N GLU A 39 -6.04 12.96 10.40
CA GLU A 39 -7.05 12.80 11.45
C GLU A 39 -7.97 11.61 11.19
N ILE A 40 -8.27 11.31 9.93
CA ILE A 40 -9.17 10.22 9.57
C ILE A 40 -8.54 8.85 9.83
N GLY A 41 -7.22 8.73 9.69
CA GLY A 41 -6.50 7.48 9.94
C GLY A 41 -6.67 6.96 11.37
N LYS A 42 -6.98 7.83 12.33
CA LYS A 42 -7.20 7.47 13.74
C LYS A 42 -8.56 6.84 14.02
N TYR A 43 -9.54 7.05 13.14
CA TYR A 43 -10.89 6.49 13.26
C TYR A 43 -11.03 5.14 12.55
N LEU A 44 -10.00 4.72 11.82
CA LEU A 44 -9.92 3.37 11.30
C LEU A 44 -9.51 2.47 12.46
N GLU A 45 -10.47 1.76 13.02
CA GLU A 45 -10.21 0.73 14.03
C GLU A 45 -9.49 -0.44 13.38
N PHE A 46 -8.16 -0.43 13.48
CA PHE A 46 -7.33 -1.57 13.21
C PHE A 46 -6.97 -2.25 14.52
N ASP A 47 -6.75 -3.55 14.46
CA ASP A 47 -6.27 -4.31 15.61
C ASP A 47 -4.94 -3.72 16.12
N GLU A 48 -4.85 -3.44 17.42
CA GLU A 48 -3.71 -2.79 18.06
C GLU A 48 -2.41 -3.60 17.94
N GLU A 49 -2.52 -4.90 17.64
CA GLU A 49 -1.37 -5.77 17.38
C GLU A 49 -0.72 -5.54 16.00
N LEU A 50 -1.34 -4.76 15.11
CA LEU A 50 -0.84 -4.51 13.77
C LEU A 50 0.11 -3.30 13.74
N VAL A 51 1.31 -3.53 13.22
CA VAL A 51 2.39 -2.53 13.19
C VAL A 51 2.43 -1.81 11.84
N PHE A 52 1.61 -0.78 11.68
CA PHE A 52 1.65 0.12 10.52
C PHE A 52 1.15 1.53 10.86
N THR A 53 1.45 2.50 10.00
CA THR A 53 0.90 3.85 10.06
C THR A 53 -0.15 4.04 8.96
N PRO A 54 -1.41 4.36 9.29
CA PRO A 54 -2.43 4.65 8.28
C PRO A 54 -2.31 6.08 7.75
N HIS A 55 -2.45 6.23 6.44
CA HIS A 55 -2.38 7.48 5.70
C HIS A 55 -3.62 7.65 4.83
N VAL A 56 -4.38 8.72 5.04
CA VAL A 56 -5.64 8.95 4.32
C VAL A 56 -5.51 10.11 3.34
N PHE A 57 -5.97 9.90 2.12
CA PHE A 57 -6.03 10.87 1.05
C PHE A 57 -7.49 11.05 0.61
N ILE A 58 -7.95 12.30 0.55
CA ILE A 58 -9.33 12.64 0.18
C ILE A 58 -9.30 13.52 -1.06
N LEU A 59 -9.94 13.06 -2.13
CA LEU A 59 -10.24 13.88 -3.29
C LEU A 59 -11.72 14.28 -3.22
N LYS A 60 -11.98 15.58 -3.15
CA LYS A 60 -13.34 16.13 -3.10
C LYS A 60 -13.84 16.32 -4.53
N GLU A 61 -14.73 15.46 -5.00
CA GLU A 61 -15.33 15.54 -6.34
C GLU A 61 -16.86 15.66 -6.24
N GLY A 62 -17.37 16.88 -6.30
CA GLY A 62 -18.81 17.14 -6.19
C GLY A 62 -19.36 16.75 -4.82
N ILE A 63 -20.40 15.91 -4.80
CA ILE A 63 -21.10 15.48 -3.56
C ILE A 63 -20.36 14.33 -2.86
N ILE A 64 -19.52 13.59 -3.60
CA ILE A 64 -18.91 12.36 -3.13
C ILE A 64 -17.41 12.57 -2.92
N ASN A 65 -16.89 12.05 -1.81
CA ASN A 65 -15.47 12.07 -1.52
C ASN A 65 -14.85 10.74 -1.94
N ASN A 66 -13.77 10.81 -2.73
CA ASN A 66 -12.94 9.65 -3.01
C ASN A 66 -11.87 9.55 -1.92
N VAL A 67 -11.80 8.39 -1.27
CA VAL A 67 -10.87 8.15 -0.16
C VAL A 67 -9.90 7.05 -0.56
N ALA A 68 -8.60 7.36 -0.50
CA ALA A 68 -7.54 6.37 -0.63
C ALA A 68 -6.83 6.21 0.72
N ILE A 69 -6.64 4.96 1.15
CA ILE A 69 -5.98 4.64 2.42
C ILE A 69 -4.72 3.86 2.11
N VAL A 70 -3.58 4.39 2.54
CA VAL A 70 -2.27 3.78 2.40
C VAL A 70 -1.79 3.36 3.80
N LEU A 71 -1.45 2.09 3.96
CA LEU A 71 -0.81 1.58 5.18
C LEU A 71 0.70 1.56 4.95
N GLU A 72 1.45 2.32 5.74
CA GLU A 72 2.91 2.31 5.74
C GLU A 72 3.44 1.37 6.83
N PHE A 73 4.20 0.36 6.42
CA PHE A 73 4.85 -0.61 7.29
C PHE A 73 6.31 -0.21 7.52
N HIS A 74 6.96 -0.73 8.58
CA HIS A 74 8.38 -0.43 8.77
C HIS A 74 9.24 -1.02 7.64
N ASN A 75 8.85 -2.19 7.14
CA ASN A 75 9.51 -2.86 6.02
C ASN A 75 8.55 -3.78 5.27
N LYS A 76 9.02 -4.32 4.13
CA LYS A 76 8.20 -5.20 3.29
C LYS A 76 7.91 -6.57 3.93
N LYS A 77 8.78 -7.07 4.82
CA LYS A 77 8.58 -8.36 5.51
C LYS A 77 7.38 -8.30 6.44
N GLU A 78 7.19 -7.17 7.12
CA GLU A 78 6.04 -6.93 7.98
C GLU A 78 4.72 -6.91 7.22
N ILE A 79 4.70 -6.54 5.94
CA ILE A 79 3.48 -6.60 5.12
C ILE A 79 2.95 -8.05 5.10
N GLU A 80 3.81 -9.03 4.82
CA GLU A 80 3.40 -10.43 4.74
C GLU A 80 2.93 -10.94 6.12
N GLU A 81 3.69 -10.65 7.17
CA GLU A 81 3.36 -11.06 8.55
C GLU A 81 2.04 -10.45 9.05
N THR A 82 1.79 -9.17 8.77
CA THR A 82 0.54 -8.50 9.18
C THR A 82 -0.66 -8.99 8.39
N ILE A 83 -0.50 -9.27 7.09
CA ILE A 83 -1.57 -9.83 6.25
C ILE A 83 -1.96 -11.23 6.73
N GLU A 84 -1.02 -12.05 7.17
CA GLU A 84 -1.33 -13.38 7.68
C GLU A 84 -2.05 -13.35 9.03
N LYS A 85 -1.76 -12.35 9.87
CA LYS A 85 -2.36 -12.18 11.20
C LYS A 85 -3.74 -11.51 11.19
N SER A 86 -4.05 -10.70 10.17
CA SER A 86 -5.32 -9.98 10.08
C SER A 86 -6.23 -10.60 9.03
N GLU A 87 -7.30 -11.28 9.46
CA GLU A 87 -8.32 -11.82 8.55
C GLU A 87 -8.99 -10.72 7.70
N THR A 88 -9.12 -9.51 8.23
CA THR A 88 -9.62 -8.34 7.49
C THR A 88 -8.69 -7.96 6.34
N LEU A 89 -7.38 -7.76 6.61
CA LEU A 89 -6.41 -7.42 5.56
C LEU A 89 -6.22 -8.58 4.59
N LYS A 90 -6.27 -9.82 5.08
CA LYS A 90 -6.22 -11.02 4.25
C LYS A 90 -7.39 -11.08 3.29
N GLY A 91 -8.62 -10.83 3.75
CA GLY A 91 -9.80 -10.74 2.89
C GLY A 91 -9.65 -9.64 1.84
N ILE A 92 -9.39 -8.41 2.28
CA ILE A 92 -9.26 -7.24 1.40
C ILE A 92 -8.19 -7.46 0.34
N ILE A 93 -7.02 -7.98 0.72
CA ILE A 93 -5.88 -8.03 -0.19
C ILE A 93 -5.85 -9.34 -1.00
N LYS A 94 -6.41 -10.46 -0.51
CA LYS A 94 -6.46 -11.73 -1.27
C LYS A 94 -7.35 -11.63 -2.52
N ASP A 95 -8.41 -10.83 -2.45
CA ASP A 95 -9.32 -10.62 -3.59
C ASP A 95 -8.71 -9.72 -4.68
N LEU A 96 -7.60 -9.04 -4.37
CA LEU A 96 -6.85 -8.18 -5.27
C LEU A 96 -5.60 -8.94 -5.74
N LYS A 97 -5.52 -9.32 -7.00
CA LYS A 97 -4.37 -10.09 -7.53
C LYS A 97 -3.08 -9.23 -7.43
N LYS A 98 -2.25 -9.51 -6.40
CA LYS A 98 -1.23 -8.59 -5.84
C LYS A 98 0.05 -8.43 -6.68
N SER A 99 0.26 -7.21 -7.16
CA SER A 99 1.52 -6.45 -7.11
C SER A 99 1.22 -4.95 -7.09
N GLU A 100 0.12 -4.55 -7.73
CA GLU A 100 -0.26 -3.15 -7.93
C GLU A 100 -0.74 -2.44 -6.65
N TYR A 101 -1.14 -3.18 -5.62
CA TYR A 101 -1.53 -2.61 -4.33
C TYR A 101 -0.38 -2.55 -3.33
N VAL A 102 0.82 -3.01 -3.72
CA VAL A 102 2.02 -3.02 -2.88
C VAL A 102 3.12 -2.23 -3.57
N ASN A 103 3.50 -1.09 -2.99
CA ASN A 103 4.60 -0.26 -3.47
C ASN A 103 5.60 -0.06 -2.33
N GLY A 104 6.77 -0.70 -2.44
CA GLY A 104 7.77 -0.73 -1.38
C GLY A 104 7.23 -1.29 -0.05
N ASN A 105 7.28 -0.48 1.00
CA ASN A 105 6.76 -0.76 2.34
C ASN A 105 5.31 -0.26 2.54
N CYS A 106 4.61 0.15 1.47
CA CYS A 106 3.26 0.69 1.54
C CYS A 106 2.24 -0.25 0.89
N VAL A 107 1.03 -0.30 1.45
CA VAL A 107 -0.11 -1.04 0.89
C VAL A 107 -1.28 -0.09 0.66
N LEU A 108 -1.83 -0.05 -0.55
CA LEU A 108 -3.09 0.65 -0.83
C LEU A 108 -4.27 -0.26 -0.48
N LEU A 109 -5.16 0.19 0.39
CA LEU A 109 -6.45 -0.46 0.63
C LEU A 109 -7.46 0.03 -0.41
N PRO A 110 -7.98 -0.84 -1.29
CA PRO A 110 -9.15 -0.50 -2.08
C PRO A 110 -10.38 -0.70 -1.21
N LEU A 111 -10.59 0.25 -0.31
CA LEU A 111 -11.94 0.45 0.18
C LEU A 111 -12.74 1.02 -0.98
N ILE A 112 -13.89 0.42 -1.26
CA ILE A 112 -14.78 0.77 -2.37
C ILE A 112 -14.98 2.29 -2.37
N PRO A 113 -14.55 3.02 -3.42
CA PRO A 113 -14.83 4.44 -3.50
C PRO A 113 -16.31 4.61 -3.84
N LEU A 114 -16.97 5.58 -3.21
CA LEU A 114 -18.32 5.99 -3.59
C LEU A 114 -18.37 6.68 -4.98
N SER A 115 -17.26 6.85 -5.71
CA SER A 115 -17.30 7.49 -7.05
C SER A 115 -16.09 7.33 -8.01
N VAL A 116 -14.90 6.86 -7.58
CA VAL A 116 -13.73 6.66 -8.47
C VAL A 116 -13.46 5.19 -8.76
N THR A 117 -13.01 4.89 -9.97
CA THR A 117 -12.53 3.54 -10.31
C THR A 117 -11.25 3.26 -9.52
N ILE A 118 -11.22 2.13 -8.80
CA ILE A 118 -10.07 1.69 -8.00
C ILE A 118 -8.75 1.74 -8.82
N ASP A 119 -8.85 1.50 -10.14
CA ASP A 119 -7.75 1.55 -11.09
C ASP A 119 -7.00 2.88 -11.12
N ASP A 120 -7.70 4.01 -11.00
CA ASP A 120 -7.04 5.32 -11.03
C ASP A 120 -6.28 5.57 -9.73
N MET A 121 -6.82 5.15 -8.58
CA MET A 121 -6.09 5.20 -7.30
C MET A 121 -4.83 4.33 -7.33
N VAL A 122 -4.94 3.13 -7.92
CA VAL A 122 -3.81 2.21 -8.12
C VAL A 122 -2.75 2.84 -9.03
N LYS A 123 -3.14 3.51 -10.11
CA LYS A 123 -2.18 4.23 -10.97
C LYS A 123 -1.45 5.33 -10.20
N VAL A 124 -2.18 6.19 -9.48
CA VAL A 124 -1.58 7.28 -8.68
C VAL A 124 -0.62 6.73 -7.63
N PHE A 125 -0.98 5.63 -6.97
CA PHE A 125 -0.16 4.93 -5.98
C PHE A 125 1.15 4.37 -6.57
N ASN A 126 1.16 3.92 -7.82
CA ASN A 126 2.33 3.32 -8.47
C ASN A 126 3.18 4.26 -9.35
N LYS A 127 2.75 5.51 -9.59
CA LYS A 127 3.57 6.54 -10.28
C LYS A 127 4.94 6.72 -9.61
#